data_AF-A0A4V6N9E3-F1
#
_entry.id   AF-A0A4V6N9E3-F1
#
_cell.length_a   1.000
_cell.length_b   1.000
_cell.length_c   1.000
_cell.angle_alpha   90.00
_cell.angle_beta   90.00
_cell.angle_gamma   90.00
#
_symmetry.space_group_name_H-M   'P 1'
#
loop_
_entity.id
_entity.type
_entity.pdbx_description
1 polymer ?
#
loop_
_entity_poly.entity_id
_entity_poly.type
_entity_poly.pdbx_seq_one_letter_code
_entity_poly.pdbx_strand_id
1 'polypeptide(L)'
;MGNRAPYTLRSVVEKWLELKTLKSARVTMFGRTLSGGRRYVCVETMHDGEKLALFFFRHDDGGWRVFPPAPTLPEMTLERLAA
;
A
#
# COMPACT_ATOMS: atom_id res chain seq x y z
N MET A 1 -8.56 11.15 22.55
CA MET A 1 -8.12 11.63 21.22
C MET A 1 -7.66 10.43 20.40
N GLY A 2 -8.18 10.27 19.17
CA GLY A 2 -8.07 9.04 18.39
C GLY A 2 -6.65 8.66 17.96
N ASN A 3 -6.31 7.39 18.15
CA ASN A 3 -5.07 6.77 17.71
C ASN A 3 -5.08 6.64 16.17
N ARG A 4 -4.71 7.72 15.46
CA ARG A 4 -4.60 7.71 14.00
C ARG A 4 -3.32 6.98 13.65
N ALA A 5 -3.42 5.69 13.28
CA ALA A 5 -2.36 5.03 12.54
C ALA A 5 -1.93 5.98 11.41
N PRO A 6 -0.62 6.28 11.25
CA PRO A 6 -0.18 7.47 10.52
C PRO A 6 -0.70 7.56 9.09
N TYR A 7 -1.12 6.44 8.48
CA TYR A 7 -1.76 6.39 7.15
C TYR A 7 -2.77 5.23 7.07
N THR A 8 -4.01 5.42 7.52
CA THR A 8 -5.09 4.44 7.30
C THR A 8 -5.37 4.27 5.80
N LEU A 9 -5.87 3.10 5.37
CA LEU A 9 -6.21 2.87 3.96
C LEU A 9 -7.13 3.96 3.43
N ARG A 10 -8.22 4.26 4.15
CA ARG A 10 -9.16 5.32 3.80
C ARG A 10 -8.43 6.64 3.56
N SER A 11 -7.70 7.18 4.54
CA SER A 11 -7.03 8.47 4.40
C SER A 11 -6.07 8.57 3.19
N VAL A 12 -5.44 7.46 2.80
CA VAL A 12 -4.52 7.43 1.65
C VAL A 12 -5.30 7.35 0.35
N VAL A 13 -6.38 6.55 0.29
CA VAL A 13 -7.29 6.51 -0.85
C VAL A 13 -7.90 7.90 -1.10
N GLU A 14 -8.39 8.58 -0.05
CA GLU A 14 -8.94 9.94 -0.15
C GLU A 14 -7.91 10.95 -0.69
N LYS A 15 -6.64 10.79 -0.32
CA LYS A 15 -5.55 11.65 -0.80
C LYS A 15 -5.24 11.43 -2.29
N TRP A 16 -5.24 10.18 -2.76
CA TRP A 16 -4.82 9.85 -4.12
C TRP A 16 -5.95 9.88 -5.14
N LEU A 17 -7.18 9.58 -4.74
CA LEU A 17 -8.33 9.53 -5.65
C LEU A 17 -9.16 10.82 -5.65
N GLU A 18 -8.79 11.85 -4.89
CA GLU A 18 -9.61 13.04 -4.63
C GLU A 18 -10.95 12.72 -3.96
N LEU A 19 -11.40 13.62 -3.08
CA LEU A 19 -12.61 13.36 -2.27
C LEU A 19 -13.88 13.12 -3.11
N LYS A 20 -13.95 13.72 -4.30
CA LYS A 20 -15.11 13.65 -5.20
C LYS A 20 -15.29 12.25 -5.80
N THR A 21 -14.20 11.54 -6.12
CA THR A 21 -14.29 10.22 -6.76
C THR A 21 -14.50 9.08 -5.75
N LEU A 22 -14.32 9.34 -4.45
CA LEU A 22 -14.54 8.35 -3.39
C LEU A 22 -15.93 7.75 -3.36
N LYS A 23 -16.95 8.49 -3.84
CA LYS A 23 -18.32 7.96 -3.94
C LYS A 23 -18.41 6.73 -4.84
N SER A 24 -17.46 6.59 -5.77
CA SER A 24 -17.38 5.48 -6.74
C SER A 24 -16.21 4.54 -6.46
N ALA A 25 -15.35 4.85 -5.49
CA ALA A 25 -14.18 4.04 -5.17
C ALA A 25 -14.59 2.72 -4.50
N ARG A 26 -14.10 1.59 -5.03
CA ARG A 26 -14.39 0.24 -4.54
C ARG A 26 -13.14 -0.62 -4.52
N VAL A 27 -13.00 -1.45 -3.48
CA VAL A 27 -11.96 -2.48 -3.46
C VAL A 27 -12.38 -3.60 -4.41
N THR A 28 -11.54 -3.91 -5.39
CA THR A 28 -11.83 -4.95 -6.40
C THR A 28 -10.90 -6.14 -6.31
N MET A 29 -9.75 -5.97 -5.66
CA MET A 29 -8.81 -7.05 -5.39
C MET A 29 -8.12 -6.83 -4.05
N PHE A 30 -7.77 -7.92 -3.38
CA PHE A 30 -6.89 -7.91 -2.22
C PHE A 30 -6.01 -9.16 -2.27
N GLY A 31 -4.82 -9.07 -1.66
CA GLY A 31 -3.86 -10.17 -1.71
C GLY A 31 -2.64 -9.92 -0.84
N ARG A 32 -1.59 -10.69 -1.14
CA ARG A 32 -0.28 -10.58 -0.50
C ARG A 32 0.82 -10.53 -1.56
N THR A 33 1.84 -9.71 -1.36
CA THR A 33 3.02 -9.67 -2.24
C THR A 33 3.78 -10.97 -2.16
N LEU A 34 4.36 -11.42 -3.29
CA LEU A 34 5.21 -12.61 -3.32
C LEU A 34 6.46 -12.42 -2.45
N SER A 35 7.09 -11.25 -2.53
CA SER A 35 8.21 -10.86 -1.68
C SER A 35 7.70 -10.39 -0.31
N GLY A 36 7.89 -11.23 0.71
CA GLY A 36 7.62 -10.92 2.11
C GLY A 36 6.16 -10.88 2.54
N GLY A 37 5.21 -11.31 1.71
CA GLY A 37 3.84 -11.61 2.13
C GLY A 37 3.02 -10.42 2.63
N ARG A 38 3.40 -9.17 2.27
CA ARG A 38 2.72 -7.96 2.73
C ARG A 38 1.37 -7.80 2.04
N ARG A 39 0.37 -7.34 2.78
CA ARG A 39 -0.99 -7.16 2.25
C ARG A 39 -1.03 -6.03 1.23
N TYR A 40 -1.81 -6.20 0.18
CA TYR A 40 -2.17 -5.12 -0.73
C TYR A 40 -3.67 -5.18 -1.07
N VAL A 41 -4.21 -4.05 -1.54
CA VAL A 41 -5.55 -3.94 -2.12
C VAL A 41 -5.47 -3.16 -3.43
N CYS A 42 -6.32 -3.49 -4.39
CA CYS A 42 -6.61 -2.67 -5.57
C CYS A 42 -7.93 -1.94 -5.32
N VAL A 43 -7.92 -0.63 -5.50
CA VAL A 43 -9.11 0.21 -5.46
C VAL A 43 -9.34 0.75 -6.86
N GLU A 44 -10.54 0.54 -7.37
CA GLU A 44 -10.98 1.09 -8.65
C GLU A 44 -12.01 2.20 -8.43
N THR A 45 -12.00 3.19 -9.31
CA THR A 45 -13.00 4.27 -9.38
C THR A 45 -13.24 4.67 -10.84
N MET A 46 -14.25 5.52 -11.06
CA MET A 46 -14.51 6.18 -12.34
C MET A 46 -14.17 7.67 -12.20
N HIS A 47 -13.36 8.19 -13.11
CA HIS A 47 -12.99 9.60 -13.20
C HIS A 47 -13.15 10.06 -14.65
N ASP A 48 -14.00 11.06 -14.89
CA ASP A 48 -14.30 11.61 -16.22
C ASP A 48 -14.69 10.56 -17.28
N GLY A 49 -15.39 9.50 -16.87
CA GLY A 49 -15.82 8.40 -17.74
C GLY A 49 -14.77 7.31 -17.95
N GLU A 50 -13.57 7.49 -17.41
CA GLU A 50 -12.48 6.51 -17.45
C GLU A 50 -12.36 5.73 -16.15
N LYS A 51 -11.99 4.46 -16.27
CA LYS A 51 -11.75 3.59 -15.12
C LYS A 51 -10.32 3.76 -14.63
N LEU A 52 -10.15 4.20 -13.39
CA LEU A 52 -8.85 4.32 -12.73
C LEU A 52 -8.70 3.24 -11.66
N ALA A 53 -7.54 2.59 -11.61
CA ALA A 53 -7.19 1.59 -10.61
C ALA A 53 -5.86 1.94 -9.92
N LEU A 54 -5.84 1.85 -8.59
CA LEU A 54 -4.64 2.09 -7.78
C LEU A 54 -4.44 0.97 -6.77
N PHE A 55 -3.18 0.54 -6.64
CA PHE A 55 -2.77 -0.44 -5.64
C PHE A 55 -2.26 0.27 -4.39
N PHE A 56 -2.71 -0.21 -3.23
CA PHE A 56 -2.25 0.25 -1.92
C PHE A 56 -1.64 -0.93 -1.18
N PHE A 57 -0.45 -0.73 -0.64
CA PHE A 57 0.34 -1.74 0.04
C PHE A 57 0.43 -1.41 1.52
N ARG A 58 0.26 -2.41 2.37
CA ARG A 58 0.46 -2.28 3.81
C ARG A 58 1.93 -2.49 4.15
N HIS A 59 2.50 -1.54 4.87
CA HIS A 59 3.89 -1.54 5.32
C HIS A 59 4.00 -2.04 6.76
N ASP A 60 5.23 -2.30 7.19
CA ASP A 60 5.53 -2.93 8.49
C ASP A 60 5.19 -2.00 9.68
N ASP A 61 5.14 -0.68 9.45
CA ASP A 61 4.61 0.33 10.38
C ASP A 61 3.07 0.34 10.49
N GLY A 62 2.40 -0.56 9.77
CA GLY A 62 0.95 -0.67 9.71
C GLY A 62 0.25 0.36 8.81
N GLY A 63 1.02 1.28 8.21
CA GLY A 63 0.51 2.30 7.28
C GLY A 63 0.28 1.74 5.88
N TRP A 64 -0.56 2.44 5.10
CA TRP A 64 -0.80 2.15 3.69
C TRP A 64 -0.08 3.16 2.79
N ARG A 65 0.48 2.70 1.66
CA ARG A 65 1.17 3.53 0.66
C ARG A 65 0.92 3.00 -0.76
N VAL A 66 1.11 3.82 -1.80
CA VAL A 66 0.90 3.42 -3.22
C VAL A 66 2.10 2.70 -3.85
N PHE A 67 3.18 2.53 -3.09
CA PHE A 67 4.36 1.78 -3.51
C PHE A 67 4.53 0.54 -2.62
N PRO A 68 5.04 -0.57 -3.18
CA PRO A 68 5.27 -1.78 -2.41
C PRO A 68 6.31 -1.51 -1.32
N PRO A 69 6.20 -2.17 -0.14
CA PRO A 69 7.26 -2.16 0.83
C PRO A 69 8.56 -2.67 0.20
N ALA A 70 9.70 -2.14 0.66
CA ALA A 70 10.99 -2.61 0.19
C ALA A 70 11.06 -4.14 0.34
N PRO A 71 11.56 -4.86 -0.68
CA PRO A 71 11.81 -6.28 -0.50
C PRO A 71 12.76 -6.44 0.68
N THR A 72 12.50 -7.44 1.52
CA THR A 72 13.49 -7.91 2.48
C THR A 72 14.65 -8.46 1.67
N LEU A 73 15.66 -7.62 1.46
CA LEU A 73 16.91 -8.06 0.87
C LEU A 73 17.52 -9.10 1.81
N PRO A 74 18.18 -10.15 1.28
CA PRO A 74 18.99 -11.01 2.13
C PRO A 74 20.00 -10.11 2.86
N GLU A 75 20.01 -10.23 4.18
CA GLU A 75 20.96 -9.53 5.03
C GLU A 75 22.34 -10.10 4.70
N MET A 76 23.14 -9.34 3.95
CA MET A 76 24.52 -9.75 3.65
C MET A 76 25.35 -9.51 4.91
N THR A 77 25.42 -10.52 5.77
CA THR A 77 26.32 -10.51 6.92
C THR A 77 27.76 -10.53 6.41
N LEU A 78 28.50 -9.44 6.63
CA LEU A 78 29.94 -9.41 6.36
C LEU A 78 30.66 -10.11 7.51
N GLU A 79 30.80 -11.42 7.40
CA GLU A 79 31.66 -12.19 8.30
C GLU A 79 33.11 -11.76 8.03
N ARG A 80 33.76 -11.09 8.99
CA ARG A 80 35.20 -10.81 8.91
C ARG A 80 35.95 -12.13 9.02
N LEU A 81 36.36 -12.71 7.89
CA LEU A 81 37.28 -13.84 7.89
C LEU A 81 38.66 -13.34 8.36
N ALA A 82 39.03 -13.70 9.57
CA ALA A 82 40.39 -13.49 10.08
C ALA A 82 41.30 -14.59 9.49
N ALA A 83 42.43 -14.18 8.93
CA ALA A 83 43.57 -15.04 8.59
C ALA A 83 44.85 -14.37 9.11
#